data_AF-A0A372Q3N2-F1
#
_entry.id   AF-A0A372Q3N2-F1
#
_cell.length_a   1.000
_cell.length_b   1.000
_cell.length_c   1.000
_cell.angle_alpha   90.00
_cell.angle_beta   90.00
_cell.angle_gamma   90.00
#
_symmetry.space_group_name_H-M   'P 1'
#
loop_
_entity.id
_entity.type
_entity.pdbx_description
1 polymer ?
#
loop_
_entity_poly.entity_id
_entity_poly.type
_entity_poly.pdbx_seq_one_letter_code
_entity_poly.pdbx_strand_id
1 'polypeptide(L)'
;MSLRYFLEKYGLDGKADMPMSKLWKYYSGAKDRASDSSKKHMHEIVNYCVIDALRCQELMIKSNVINDYREVASIAHISLFDSHYYAIGTKVSNLLGAEAWTQDILYTTKISNQKASGKFPGAYVFPPEKGLENKRPVTGLDFASLYPSIIMTYNLSPEKMVSTLSETDKLKRENKVLHSIEFKYGGTTLKSNHANRRSG
;
A
#
# COMPACT_ATOMS: atom_id res chain seq x y z
N MET A 1 17.16 9.27 -1.94
CA MET A 1 17.03 10.08 -0.70
C MET A 1 18.05 9.57 0.31
N SER A 2 18.62 10.44 1.14
CA SER A 2 19.66 10.08 2.13
C SER A 2 19.11 10.08 3.56
N LEU A 3 19.80 9.41 4.51
CA LEU A 3 19.45 9.45 5.94
C LEU A 3 19.32 10.88 6.46
N ARG A 4 20.27 11.75 6.09
CA ARG A 4 20.28 13.17 6.48
C ARG A 4 18.98 13.90 6.12
N TYR A 5 18.48 13.67 4.89
CA TYR A 5 17.20 14.25 4.45
C TYR A 5 16.03 13.81 5.36
N PHE A 6 15.98 12.54 5.74
CA PHE A 6 14.90 12.05 6.60
C PHE A 6 15.02 12.57 8.02
N LEU A 7 16.22 12.65 8.60
CA LEU A 7 16.41 13.22 9.93
C LEU A 7 15.90 14.67 9.99
N GLU A 8 16.27 15.49 9.00
CA GLU A 8 15.79 16.87 8.87
C GLU A 8 14.27 16.94 8.73
N LYS A 9 13.68 16.11 7.84
CA LYS A 9 12.22 16.05 7.64
C LYS A 9 11.46 15.72 8.92
N TYR A 10 12.01 14.86 9.78
CA TYR A 10 11.39 14.43 11.03
C TYR A 10 11.78 15.30 12.24
N GLY A 11 12.56 16.37 12.04
CA GLY A 11 13.04 17.25 13.10
C GLY A 11 13.94 16.55 14.11
N LEU A 12 14.68 15.54 13.66
CA LEU A 12 15.68 14.84 14.46
C LEU A 12 17.05 15.47 14.28
N ASP A 13 17.91 15.28 15.27
CA ASP A 13 19.29 15.72 15.21
C ASP A 13 20.01 15.18 13.96
N GLY A 14 20.98 15.96 13.50
CA GLY A 14 21.84 15.57 12.39
C GLY A 14 22.62 14.28 12.68
N LYS A 15 23.05 13.64 11.58
CA LYS A 15 24.02 12.56 11.63
C LYS A 15 25.45 13.10 11.59
N ALA A 16 26.41 12.30 12.03
CA ALA A 16 27.81 12.56 11.76
C ALA A 16 28.10 12.27 10.26
N ASP A 17 28.92 13.09 9.61
CA ASP A 17 29.34 12.87 8.24
C ASP A 17 30.85 12.60 8.21
N MET A 18 31.23 11.39 7.79
CA MET A 18 32.64 11.01 7.58
C MET A 18 32.85 10.60 6.11
N PRO A 19 33.66 11.32 5.34
CA PRO A 19 34.00 10.90 3.99
C PRO A 19 34.66 9.52 4.00
N MET A 20 34.29 8.67 3.03
CA MET A 20 34.82 7.31 2.91
C MET A 20 36.35 7.29 2.86
N SER A 21 36.97 8.25 2.16
CA SER A 21 38.43 8.41 2.11
C SER A 21 39.06 8.67 3.48
N LYS A 22 38.41 9.47 4.34
CA LYS A 22 38.85 9.76 5.71
C LYS A 22 38.75 8.51 6.58
N LEU A 23 37.62 7.80 6.49
CA LEU A 23 37.38 6.56 7.24
C LEU A 23 38.44 5.51 6.90
N TRP A 24 38.70 5.25 5.61
CA TRP A 24 39.73 4.30 5.19
C TRP A 24 41.14 4.69 5.63
N LYS A 25 41.49 5.97 5.52
CA LYS A 25 42.80 6.45 5.98
C LYS A 25 43.00 6.19 7.47
N TYR A 26 41.99 6.49 8.28
CA TYR A 26 42.01 6.30 9.73
C TYR A 26 42.07 4.84 10.11
N TYR A 27 41.26 4.01 9.46
CA TYR A 27 41.22 2.57 9.70
C TYR A 27 42.55 1.88 9.33
N SER A 28 43.09 2.16 8.13
CA SER A 28 44.37 1.58 7.69
C SER A 28 45.52 2.00 8.60
N GLY A 29 45.61 3.28 8.96
CA GLY A 29 46.66 3.78 9.86
C GLY A 29 46.59 3.16 11.27
N ALA A 30 45.37 2.86 11.76
CA ALA A 30 45.20 2.18 13.04
C ALA A 30 45.53 0.68 12.99
N LYS A 31 45.34 0.04 11.83
CA LYS A 31 45.70 -1.37 11.61
C LYS A 31 47.21 -1.58 11.63
N ASP A 32 47.97 -0.65 11.05
CA ASP A 32 49.41 -0.81 10.88
C ASP A 32 50.21 -0.53 12.17
N ARG A 33 49.78 0.42 13.00
CA ARG A 33 50.45 0.75 14.26
C ARG A 33 49.50 1.32 15.32
N ALA A 34 49.53 0.73 16.51
CA ALA A 34 48.88 1.30 17.68
C ALA A 34 49.66 2.52 18.19
N SER A 35 49.00 3.68 18.20
CA SER A 35 49.54 4.94 18.73
C SER A 35 48.40 5.77 19.32
N ASP A 36 48.72 6.80 20.10
CA ASP A 36 47.67 7.67 20.67
C ASP A 36 46.89 8.46 19.61
N SER A 37 47.50 8.78 18.46
CA SER A 37 46.78 9.37 17.32
C SER A 37 45.88 8.34 16.64
N SER A 38 46.34 7.09 16.46
CA SER A 38 45.53 5.99 15.95
C SER A 38 44.31 5.73 16.84
N LYS A 39 44.46 5.77 18.17
CA LYS A 39 43.35 5.63 19.13
C LYS A 39 42.30 6.75 18.94
N LYS A 40 42.73 8.01 18.78
CA LYS A 40 41.83 9.15 18.53
C LYS A 40 41.06 8.99 17.21
N HIS A 41 41.73 8.57 16.13
CA HIS A 41 41.08 8.32 14.85
C HIS A 41 40.04 7.20 14.92
N MET A 42 40.36 6.10 15.61
CA MET A 42 39.40 5.00 15.81
C MET A 42 38.21 5.44 16.68
N HIS A 43 38.45 6.27 17.70
CA HIS A 43 37.37 6.86 18.49
C HIS A 43 36.42 7.69 17.62
N GLU A 44 36.94 8.48 16.67
CA GLU A 44 36.12 9.23 15.72
C GLU A 44 35.27 8.33 14.82
N ILE A 45 35.85 7.22 14.31
CA ILE A 45 35.10 6.22 13.52
C ILE A 45 33.98 5.60 14.36
N VAL A 46 34.28 5.20 15.60
CA VAL A 46 33.29 4.60 16.51
C VAL A 46 32.15 5.58 16.77
N ASN A 47 32.46 6.84 17.08
CA ASN A 47 31.43 7.87 17.30
C ASN A 47 30.55 8.07 16.05
N TYR A 48 31.14 8.10 14.85
CA TYR A 48 30.41 8.17 13.59
C TYR A 48 29.43 6.99 13.45
N CYS A 49 29.90 5.75 13.64
CA CYS A 49 29.05 4.56 13.54
C CYS A 49 27.94 4.53 14.59
N VAL A 50 28.24 4.92 15.83
CA VAL A 50 27.25 4.97 16.93
C VAL A 50 26.16 5.99 16.62
N ILE A 51 26.53 7.19 16.15
CA ILE A 51 25.56 8.23 15.78
C ILE A 51 24.70 7.74 14.61
N ASP A 52 25.28 7.21 13.53
CA ASP A 52 24.50 6.72 12.39
C ASP A 52 23.52 5.61 12.78
N ALA A 53 23.94 4.65 13.63
CA ALA A 53 23.08 3.59 14.13
C ALA A 53 21.95 4.13 15.02
N LEU A 54 22.25 5.04 15.94
CA LEU A 54 21.28 5.68 16.82
C LEU A 54 20.25 6.49 16.02
N ARG A 55 20.69 7.29 15.06
CA ARG A 55 19.80 8.09 14.21
C ARG A 55 18.86 7.22 13.37
N CYS A 56 19.31 6.04 12.92
CA CYS A 56 18.43 5.08 12.26
C CYS A 56 17.32 4.57 13.21
N GLN A 57 17.66 4.26 14.46
CA GLN A 57 16.72 3.79 15.47
C GLN A 57 15.70 4.88 15.85
N GLU A 58 16.18 6.09 16.13
CA GLU A 58 15.31 7.24 16.43
C GLU A 58 14.35 7.54 15.29
N LEU A 59 14.84 7.51 14.04
CA LEU A 59 14.01 7.69 12.86
C LEU A 59 12.93 6.62 12.77
N MET A 60 13.28 5.35 12.98
CA MET A 60 12.32 4.25 12.98
C MET A 60 11.23 4.41 14.05
N ILE A 61 11.59 4.86 15.25
CA ILE A 61 10.64 5.14 16.33
C ILE A 61 9.75 6.33 15.97
N LYS A 62 10.37 7.44 15.52
CA LYS A 62 9.67 8.68 15.17
C LYS A 62 8.69 8.52 14.00
N SER A 63 9.01 7.63 13.06
CA SER A 63 8.17 7.30 11.92
C SER A 63 7.18 6.16 12.18
N ASN A 64 7.11 5.62 13.41
CA ASN A 64 6.14 4.61 13.84
C ASN A 64 6.13 3.31 13.00
N VAL A 65 7.21 3.03 12.28
CA VAL A 65 7.25 2.01 11.22
C VAL A 65 6.89 0.60 11.73
N ILE A 66 7.39 0.21 12.90
CA ILE A 66 7.10 -1.12 13.47
C ILE A 66 5.62 -1.27 13.82
N ASN A 67 5.01 -0.22 14.39
CA ASN A 67 3.62 -0.26 14.81
C ASN A 67 2.69 -0.30 13.58
N ASP A 68 3.01 0.44 12.53
CA ASP A 68 2.28 0.41 11.26
C ASP A 68 2.31 -0.98 10.63
N TYR A 69 3.49 -1.63 10.57
CA TYR A 69 3.59 -2.99 10.04
C TYR A 69 2.91 -4.03 10.92
N ARG A 70 2.95 -3.86 12.25
CA ARG A 70 2.27 -4.74 13.20
C ARG A 70 0.76 -4.69 13.00
N GLU A 71 0.19 -3.50 12.82
CA GLU A 71 -1.25 -3.34 12.59
C GLU A 71 -1.68 -4.06 11.31
N VAL A 72 -0.94 -3.84 10.22
CA VAL A 72 -1.18 -4.52 8.94
C VAL A 72 -1.02 -6.03 9.06
N ALA A 73 -0.03 -6.51 9.81
CA ALA A 73 0.19 -7.94 10.04
C ALA A 73 -0.99 -8.57 10.79
N SER A 74 -1.50 -7.88 11.82
CA SER A 74 -2.65 -8.31 12.60
C SER A 74 -3.93 -8.37 11.75
N ILE A 75 -4.22 -7.31 10.98
CA ILE A 75 -5.40 -7.25 10.12
C ILE A 75 -5.33 -8.31 9.02
N ALA A 76 -4.19 -8.46 8.36
CA ALA A 76 -4.06 -9.37 7.23
C ALA A 76 -3.74 -10.82 7.61
N HIS A 77 -3.61 -11.16 8.90
CA HIS A 77 -3.23 -12.48 9.41
C HIS A 77 -1.91 -13.02 8.85
N ILE A 78 -0.91 -12.15 8.67
CA ILE A 78 0.42 -12.49 8.15
C ILE A 78 1.51 -12.21 9.19
N SER A 79 2.72 -12.70 8.96
CA SER A 79 3.84 -12.37 9.84
C SER A 79 4.24 -10.88 9.72
N LEU A 80 4.88 -10.34 10.77
CA LEU A 80 5.45 -8.99 10.73
C LEU A 80 6.47 -8.84 9.58
N PHE A 81 7.24 -9.89 9.31
CA PHE A 81 8.17 -9.96 8.20
C PHE A 81 7.43 -9.81 6.86
N ASP A 82 6.36 -10.58 6.65
CA ASP A 82 5.59 -10.53 5.41
C ASP A 82 4.90 -9.19 5.18
N SER A 83 4.48 -8.53 6.27
CA SER A 83 3.92 -7.19 6.23
C SER A 83 4.88 -6.18 5.62
N HIS A 84 6.17 -6.30 5.92
CA HIS A 84 7.23 -5.44 5.38
C HIS A 84 7.66 -5.84 3.97
N TYR A 85 7.95 -7.13 3.74
CA TYR A 85 8.64 -7.58 2.53
C TYR A 85 7.72 -7.86 1.34
N TYR A 86 6.48 -8.31 1.57
CA TYR A 86 5.57 -8.67 0.48
C TYR A 86 4.63 -7.53 0.07
N ALA A 87 4.24 -7.56 -1.20
CA ALA A 87 3.32 -6.58 -1.77
C ALA A 87 1.93 -6.63 -1.11
N ILE A 88 1.15 -5.56 -1.28
CA ILE A 88 -0.20 -5.43 -0.73
C ILE A 88 -1.13 -6.57 -1.18
N GLY A 89 -0.95 -7.07 -2.41
CA GLY A 89 -1.76 -8.17 -2.94
C GLY A 89 -1.70 -9.44 -2.07
N THR A 90 -0.54 -9.77 -1.49
CA THR A 90 -0.40 -10.90 -0.56
C THR A 90 -1.23 -10.68 0.71
N LYS A 91 -1.20 -9.45 1.24
CA LYS A 91 -1.94 -9.05 2.44
C LYS A 91 -3.45 -9.20 2.24
N VAL A 92 -3.96 -8.65 1.12
CA VAL A 92 -5.38 -8.73 0.76
C VAL A 92 -5.81 -10.17 0.49
N SER A 93 -4.96 -10.98 -0.17
CA SER A 93 -5.27 -12.38 -0.47
C SER A 93 -5.40 -13.21 0.82
N ASN A 94 -4.54 -12.98 1.80
CA ASN A 94 -4.58 -13.70 3.07
C ASN A 94 -5.78 -13.27 3.92
N LEU A 95 -6.08 -11.97 3.98
CA LEU A 95 -7.29 -11.44 4.60
C LEU A 95 -8.55 -12.05 3.96
N LEU A 96 -8.63 -12.06 2.64
CA LEU A 96 -9.76 -12.66 1.91
C LEU A 96 -9.89 -14.16 2.20
N GLY A 97 -8.77 -14.88 2.28
CA GLY A 97 -8.77 -16.31 2.62
C GLY A 97 -9.28 -16.57 4.05
N ALA A 98 -8.89 -15.73 5.01
CA ALA A 98 -9.40 -15.81 6.38
C ALA A 98 -10.91 -15.55 6.45
N GLU A 99 -11.41 -14.53 5.75
CA GLU A 99 -12.85 -14.23 5.69
C GLU A 99 -13.66 -15.26 4.90
N ALA A 100 -13.06 -15.89 3.88
CA ALA A 100 -13.70 -16.99 3.16
C ALA A 100 -13.83 -18.22 4.07
N TRP A 101 -12.81 -18.52 4.88
CA TRP A 101 -12.83 -19.63 5.83
C TRP A 101 -13.94 -19.47 6.89
N THR A 102 -14.14 -18.26 7.43
CA THR A 102 -15.22 -18.00 8.42
C THR A 102 -16.62 -18.17 7.82
N GLN A 103 -16.76 -18.02 6.51
CA GLN A 103 -18.02 -18.11 5.78
C GLN A 103 -18.23 -19.45 5.07
N ASP A 104 -17.35 -20.44 5.28
CA ASP A 104 -17.38 -21.74 4.59
C ASP A 104 -17.34 -21.59 3.05
N ILE A 105 -16.54 -20.64 2.56
CA ILE A 105 -16.33 -20.35 1.14
C ILE A 105 -14.95 -20.87 0.73
N LEU A 106 -14.92 -21.66 -0.35
CA LEU A 106 -13.66 -22.04 -0.98
C LEU A 106 -13.11 -20.87 -1.82
N TYR A 107 -11.88 -20.46 -1.54
CA TYR A 107 -11.15 -19.47 -2.34
C TYR A 107 -9.95 -20.09 -3.05
N THR A 108 -9.51 -19.48 -4.16
CA THR A 108 -8.38 -19.96 -4.96
C THR A 108 -7.16 -19.07 -4.79
N THR A 109 -5.99 -19.68 -4.61
CA THR A 109 -4.68 -19.01 -4.64
C THR A 109 -4.00 -19.16 -6.00
N LYS A 110 -4.69 -19.73 -7.00
CA LYS A 110 -4.11 -20.02 -8.31
C LYS A 110 -3.79 -18.72 -9.05
N ILE A 111 -2.52 -18.52 -9.34
CA ILE A 111 -2.06 -17.44 -10.20
C ILE A 111 -2.46 -17.80 -11.64
N SER A 112 -3.25 -16.94 -12.29
CA SER A 112 -3.57 -17.12 -13.70
C SER A 112 -2.36 -16.74 -14.56
N ASN A 113 -1.88 -17.67 -15.38
CA ASN A 113 -0.84 -17.38 -16.39
C ASN A 113 -1.38 -16.53 -17.56
N GLN A 114 -2.69 -16.27 -17.59
CA GLN A 114 -3.32 -15.39 -18.57
C GLN A 114 -3.14 -13.94 -18.14
N LYS A 115 -2.23 -13.22 -18.81
CA LYS A 115 -2.17 -11.77 -18.69
C LYS A 115 -3.35 -11.17 -19.47
N ALA A 116 -4.22 -10.46 -18.76
CA ALA A 116 -5.20 -9.59 -19.39
C ALA A 116 -4.48 -8.58 -20.31
N SER A 117 -4.80 -8.59 -21.60
CA SER A 117 -4.12 -7.76 -22.60
C SER A 117 -4.73 -6.35 -22.77
N GLY A 118 -5.91 -6.11 -22.20
CA GLY A 118 -6.63 -4.84 -22.28
C GLY A 118 -6.55 -4.02 -21.00
N LYS A 119 -6.79 -2.71 -21.12
CA LYS A 119 -7.00 -1.81 -19.98
C LYS A 119 -8.49 -1.69 -19.69
N PHE A 120 -8.85 -1.79 -18.42
CA PHE A 120 -10.19 -1.43 -17.96
C PHE A 120 -10.36 0.10 -17.99
N PRO A 121 -11.58 0.61 -18.22
CA PRO A 121 -11.84 2.03 -18.09
C PRO A 121 -11.53 2.48 -16.65
N GLY A 122 -10.78 3.57 -16.54
CA GLY A 122 -10.40 4.17 -15.26
C GLY A 122 -11.40 5.23 -14.79
N ALA A 123 -10.94 6.08 -13.87
CA ALA A 123 -11.72 7.21 -13.38
C ALA A 123 -12.03 8.21 -14.51
N TYR A 124 -13.22 8.80 -14.45
CA TYR A 124 -13.56 9.94 -15.29
C TYR A 124 -12.97 11.23 -14.69
N VAL A 125 -12.33 12.04 -15.52
CA VAL A 125 -11.76 13.33 -15.13
C VAL A 125 -12.51 14.44 -15.87
N PHE A 126 -13.14 15.32 -15.11
CA PHE A 126 -13.79 16.49 -15.69
C PHE A 126 -12.74 17.41 -16.33
N PRO A 127 -13.00 17.93 -17.55
CA PRO A 127 -12.09 18.89 -18.17
C PRO A 127 -12.04 20.17 -17.32
N PRO A 128 -10.85 20.63 -16.91
CA PRO A 128 -10.75 21.82 -16.06
C PRO A 128 -10.98 23.10 -16.87
N GLU A 129 -11.72 24.03 -16.28
CA GLU A 129 -11.75 25.42 -16.75
C GLU A 129 -10.44 26.10 -16.32
N LYS A 130 -9.60 26.47 -17.30
CA LYS A 130 -8.30 27.08 -17.03
C LYS A 130 -8.46 28.57 -16.81
N GLY A 131 -7.82 29.10 -15.78
CA GLY A 131 -7.78 30.53 -15.50
C GLY A 131 -7.58 30.82 -14.03
N LEU A 132 -7.48 32.10 -13.71
CA LEU A 132 -7.44 32.58 -12.33
C LEU A 132 -8.88 32.96 -11.90
N GLU A 133 -9.45 32.22 -10.94
CA GLU A 133 -10.76 32.52 -10.36
C GLU A 133 -10.59 33.45 -9.15
N ASN A 134 -10.85 34.75 -9.38
CA ASN A 134 -10.76 35.79 -8.34
C ASN A 134 -12.13 36.34 -7.92
N LYS A 135 -13.23 35.87 -8.51
CA LYS A 135 -14.56 36.47 -8.32
C LYS A 135 -15.33 35.84 -7.17
N ARG A 136 -15.07 34.57 -6.86
CA ARG A 136 -15.80 33.81 -5.83
C ARG A 136 -14.92 32.73 -5.20
N PRO A 137 -15.18 32.36 -3.94
CA PRO A 137 -14.54 31.20 -3.32
C PRO A 137 -14.82 29.90 -4.09
N VAL A 138 -13.83 29.02 -4.18
CA VAL A 138 -13.96 27.68 -4.78
C VAL A 138 -14.03 26.65 -3.66
N THR A 139 -15.07 25.81 -3.68
CA THR A 139 -15.25 24.72 -2.69
C THR A 139 -14.77 23.41 -3.29
N GLY A 140 -13.88 22.70 -2.57
CA GLY A 140 -13.46 21.34 -2.91
C GLY A 140 -14.36 20.32 -2.20
N LEU A 141 -15.19 19.61 -2.96
CA LEU A 141 -15.96 18.48 -2.47
C LEU A 141 -15.26 17.18 -2.87
N ASP A 142 -15.14 16.24 -1.92
CA ASP A 142 -14.55 14.93 -2.14
C ASP A 142 -15.38 13.83 -1.48
N PHE A 143 -15.37 12.63 -2.06
CA PHE A 143 -16.05 11.46 -1.50
C PHE A 143 -15.10 10.71 -0.57
N ALA A 144 -15.52 10.51 0.69
CA ALA A 144 -14.79 9.63 1.61
C ALA A 144 -14.84 8.17 1.09
N SER A 145 -13.68 7.62 0.74
CA SER A 145 -13.52 6.22 0.32
C SER A 145 -14.45 5.80 -0.83
N LEU A 146 -14.44 6.54 -1.94
CA LEU A 146 -15.34 6.32 -3.09
C LEU A 146 -15.48 4.85 -3.52
N TYR A 147 -14.37 4.16 -3.82
CA TYR A 147 -14.43 2.78 -4.31
C TYR A 147 -14.95 1.78 -3.26
N PRO A 148 -14.42 1.73 -2.02
CA PRO A 148 -15.01 0.90 -0.97
C PRO A 148 -16.50 1.16 -0.76
N SER A 149 -16.91 2.43 -0.73
CA SER A 149 -18.31 2.81 -0.54
C SER A 149 -19.21 2.30 -1.67
N ILE A 150 -18.77 2.38 -2.93
CA ILE A 150 -19.48 1.81 -4.09
C ILE A 150 -19.56 0.29 -3.98
N ILE A 151 -18.44 -0.39 -3.66
CA ILE A 151 -18.38 -1.85 -3.51
C ILE A 151 -19.41 -2.32 -2.48
N MET A 152 -19.47 -1.68 -1.31
CA MET A 152 -20.44 -2.01 -0.26
C MET A 152 -21.88 -1.67 -0.66
N THR A 153 -22.12 -0.46 -1.20
CA THR A 153 -23.48 0.02 -1.55
C THR A 153 -24.17 -0.87 -2.57
N TYR A 154 -23.41 -1.33 -3.57
CA TYR A 154 -23.92 -2.17 -4.66
C TYR A 154 -23.63 -3.65 -4.48
N ASN A 155 -23.06 -4.05 -3.33
CA ASN A 155 -22.76 -5.43 -2.99
C ASN A 155 -21.89 -6.11 -4.08
N LEU A 156 -20.85 -5.39 -4.52
CA LEU A 156 -19.97 -5.82 -5.60
C LEU A 156 -18.98 -6.84 -5.07
N SER A 157 -19.27 -8.11 -5.27
CA SER A 157 -18.40 -9.21 -4.87
C SER A 157 -18.52 -10.39 -5.83
N PRO A 158 -17.48 -11.22 -6.00
CA PRO A 158 -17.50 -12.34 -6.96
C PRO A 158 -18.68 -13.31 -6.76
N GLU A 159 -19.06 -13.59 -5.50
CA GLU A 159 -20.18 -14.48 -5.16
C GLU A 159 -21.57 -13.85 -5.42
N LYS A 160 -21.62 -12.57 -5.76
CA LYS A 160 -22.86 -11.85 -6.12
C LYS A 160 -23.00 -11.61 -7.61
N MET A 161 -21.97 -12.00 -8.38
CA MET A 161 -21.95 -11.86 -9.82
C MET A 161 -22.85 -12.92 -10.48
N VAL A 162 -23.77 -12.47 -11.31
CA VAL A 162 -24.69 -13.30 -12.08
C VAL A 162 -24.33 -13.15 -13.56
N SER A 163 -23.78 -14.22 -14.13
CA SER A 163 -23.26 -14.23 -15.50
C SER A 163 -24.22 -14.86 -16.51
N THR A 164 -25.29 -15.53 -16.04
CA THR A 164 -26.24 -16.23 -16.92
C THR A 164 -27.62 -15.55 -16.94
N LEU A 165 -28.27 -15.59 -18.11
CA LEU A 165 -29.64 -15.06 -18.28
C LEU A 165 -30.66 -15.88 -17.47
N SER A 166 -30.50 -17.20 -17.40
CA SER A 166 -31.40 -18.08 -16.65
C SER A 166 -31.44 -17.74 -15.16
N GLU A 167 -30.27 -17.52 -14.54
CA GLU A 167 -30.19 -17.10 -13.13
C GLU A 167 -30.73 -15.68 -12.93
N THR A 168 -30.44 -14.78 -13.86
CA THR A 168 -30.98 -13.41 -13.85
C THR A 168 -32.51 -13.44 -13.85
N ASP A 169 -33.14 -14.24 -14.70
CA ASP A 169 -34.59 -14.34 -14.81
C ASP A 169 -35.23 -15.05 -13.61
N LYS A 170 -34.51 -16.00 -12.99
CA LYS A 170 -34.92 -16.61 -11.73
C LYS A 170 -34.93 -15.57 -10.60
N LEU A 171 -33.85 -14.81 -10.45
CA LEU A 171 -33.73 -13.78 -9.41
C LEU A 171 -34.75 -12.65 -9.57
N LYS A 172 -35.06 -12.27 -10.81
CA LYS A 172 -36.15 -11.32 -11.10
C LYS A 172 -37.52 -11.87 -10.69
N ARG A 173 -37.81 -13.14 -10.96
CA ARG A 173 -39.04 -13.81 -10.51
C ARG A 173 -39.13 -13.86 -8.98
N GLU A 174 -37.99 -13.94 -8.29
CA GLU A 174 -37.88 -13.89 -6.84
C GLU A 174 -37.88 -12.44 -6.27
N ASN A 175 -38.18 -11.43 -7.09
CA ASN A 175 -38.19 -10.01 -6.73
C ASN A 175 -36.87 -9.50 -6.11
N LYS A 176 -35.73 -10.08 -6.51
CA LYS A 176 -34.41 -9.59 -6.10
C LYS A 176 -33.99 -8.39 -6.94
N VAL A 177 -33.39 -7.39 -6.30
CA VAL A 177 -32.83 -6.21 -6.97
C VAL A 177 -31.51 -6.59 -7.63
N LEU A 178 -31.38 -6.31 -8.93
CA LEU A 178 -30.16 -6.54 -9.70
C LEU A 178 -29.57 -5.21 -10.16
N HIS A 179 -28.26 -5.06 -9.98
CA HIS A 179 -27.49 -3.93 -10.49
C HIS A 179 -26.70 -4.37 -11.72
N SER A 180 -27.00 -3.78 -12.87
CA SER A 180 -26.29 -4.05 -14.11
C SER A 180 -25.10 -3.12 -14.24
N ILE A 181 -23.91 -3.68 -14.44
CA ILE A 181 -22.68 -2.95 -14.76
C ILE A 181 -22.28 -3.28 -16.19
N GLU A 182 -22.06 -2.24 -16.99
CA GLU A 182 -21.70 -2.38 -18.40
C GLU A 182 -20.51 -1.48 -18.72
N PHE A 183 -19.47 -2.04 -19.34
CA PHE A 183 -18.30 -1.28 -19.78
C PHE A 183 -17.61 -1.94 -20.98
N LYS A 184 -16.82 -1.15 -21.71
CA LYS A 184 -16.04 -1.65 -22.86
C LYS A 184 -14.68 -2.18 -22.42
N TYR A 185 -14.28 -3.35 -22.91
CA TYR A 185 -12.98 -3.94 -22.72
C TYR A 185 -12.50 -4.60 -24.03
N GLY A 186 -11.33 -4.22 -24.52
CA GLY A 186 -10.78 -4.79 -25.77
C GLY A 186 -11.66 -4.61 -27.01
N GLY A 187 -12.54 -3.61 -27.03
CA GLY A 187 -13.52 -3.38 -28.11
C GLY A 187 -14.85 -4.11 -27.95
N THR A 188 -14.98 -4.99 -26.94
CA THR A 188 -16.22 -5.69 -26.60
C THR A 188 -16.91 -5.04 -25.42
N THR A 189 -18.24 -4.93 -25.48
CA THR A 189 -19.05 -4.54 -24.31
C THR A 189 -19.21 -5.73 -23.38
N LEU A 190 -18.70 -5.61 -22.16
CA LEU A 190 -18.92 -6.57 -21.08
C LEU A 190 -20.08 -6.09 -20.22
N LYS A 191 -20.96 -7.02 -19.85
CA LYS A 191 -22.11 -6.78 -18.99
C LYS A 191 -22.16 -7.83 -17.89
N SER A 192 -22.36 -7.37 -16.66
CA SER A 192 -22.52 -8.23 -15.48
C SER A 192 -23.70 -7.73 -14.65
N ASN A 193 -24.46 -8.66 -14.07
CA ASN A 193 -25.50 -8.34 -13.10
C ASN A 193 -25.01 -8.71 -11.70
N HIS A 194 -25.28 -7.86 -10.72
CA HIS A 194 -24.97 -8.12 -9.32
C HIS A 194 -26.24 -8.13 -8.48
N ALA A 195 -26.47 -9.21 -7.74
CA ALA A 195 -27.66 -9.37 -6.93
C ALA A 195 -27.50 -8.69 -5.56
N ASN A 196 -28.44 -7.81 -5.22
CA ASN A 196 -28.48 -7.19 -3.90
C ASN A 196 -29.30 -8.06 -2.93
N ARG A 197 -28.76 -8.28 -1.74
CA ARG A 197 -29.41 -9.01 -0.66
C ARG A 197 -30.23 -8.04 0.20
N ARG A 198 -31.18 -7.30 -0.39
CA ARG A 198 -32.26 -6.74 0.44
C ARG A 198 -33.21 -7.88 0.79
N SER A 199 -32.98 -8.47 1.95
CA SER A 199 -33.92 -9.32 2.68
C SER A 199 -33.68 -9.05 4.16
N GLY A 200 -34.61 -8.32 4.79
CA GLY A 200 -34.57 -7.93 6.20
C GLY A 200 -34.15 -6.49 6.38
#